data_AF-A0A3R7RRH9-F1
#
_entry.id   AF-A0A3R7RRH9-F1
#
_cell.length_a   1.000
_cell.length_b   1.000
_cell.length_c   1.000
_cell.angle_alpha   90.00
_cell.angle_beta   90.00
_cell.angle_gamma   90.00
#
_symmetry.space_group_name_H-M   'P 1'
#
loop_
_entity.id
_entity.type
_entity.pdbx_description
1 polymer ?
#
loop_
_entity_poly.entity_id
_entity_poly.type
_entity_poly.pdbx_seq_one_letter_code
_entity_poly.pdbx_strand_id
1 'polypeptide(L)'
;MARRRTWNPITMLRRRLQRIERQSATRHRSRWTKAADWSLFLSMPIALLLSLFLDANISRTSWENLADLRLGREDRGTPLEATILRKDPNRTPWSFGSPLATVQLRQETIEHGWPFSGWTTLPPLQLLAVPLVDPSVTIDLAAPSAAARLATLRSETGVDLTGALDVLLLTLEADRQQGWVENLTSRKTRTSRAWSATLATAVATWFLLFLTSALLIRSGQGLHFLATGWRRRRVIGKLKAGRCPFCNYDLSGVRYPKKCSECGRKIWG
;
A
#
# COMPACT_ATOMS: atom_id res chain seq x y z
N MET A 1 -75.54 1.62 16.60
CA MET A 1 -74.31 2.46 16.55
C MET A 1 -73.09 1.57 16.30
N ALA A 2 -72.20 1.91 15.36
CA ALA A 2 -71.00 1.10 15.06
C ALA A 2 -69.73 1.74 15.63
N ARG A 3 -69.03 1.06 16.55
CA ARG A 3 -67.73 1.53 17.08
C ARG A 3 -66.64 1.41 16.01
N ARG A 4 -66.17 2.54 15.47
CA ARG A 4 -64.99 2.58 14.59
C ARG A 4 -63.75 2.12 15.38
N ARG A 5 -63.16 0.98 15.01
CA ARG A 5 -61.87 0.52 15.56
C ARG A 5 -60.75 1.40 15.00
N THR A 6 -60.18 2.27 15.83
CA THR A 6 -58.98 3.05 15.51
C THR A 6 -57.76 2.13 15.49
N TRP A 7 -57.28 1.80 14.29
CA TRP A 7 -56.08 1.00 14.09
C TRP A 7 -54.83 1.83 14.40
N ASN A 8 -54.37 1.79 15.66
CA ASN A 8 -53.23 2.58 16.12
C ASN A 8 -51.93 2.14 15.39
N PRO A 9 -51.34 2.98 14.51
CA PRO A 9 -50.36 2.55 13.52
C PRO A 9 -49.05 2.06 14.14
N ILE A 10 -48.66 2.62 15.29
CA ILE A 10 -47.49 2.19 16.07
C ILE A 10 -47.60 0.70 16.44
N THR A 11 -48.81 0.22 16.75
CA THR A 11 -49.05 -1.20 17.09
C THR A 11 -48.98 -2.10 15.86
N MET A 12 -49.39 -1.63 14.67
CA MET A 12 -49.15 -2.35 13.42
C MET A 12 -47.65 -2.43 13.09
N LEU A 13 -46.92 -1.33 13.23
CA LEU A 13 -45.49 -1.26 12.95
C LEU A 13 -44.71 -2.23 13.86
N ARG A 14 -44.95 -2.17 15.18
CA ARG A 14 -44.32 -3.06 16.17
C ARG A 14 -44.63 -4.54 15.87
N ARG A 15 -45.87 -4.87 15.48
CA ARG A 15 -46.27 -6.22 15.05
C ARG A 15 -45.66 -6.65 13.70
N ARG A 16 -45.34 -5.72 12.79
CA ARG A 16 -44.60 -6.03 11.56
C ARG A 16 -43.12 -6.28 11.84
N LEU A 17 -42.48 -5.43 12.65
CA LEU A 17 -41.08 -5.59 13.07
C LEU A 17 -40.87 -6.94 13.79
N GLN A 18 -41.72 -7.28 14.77
CA GLN A 18 -41.67 -8.58 15.45
C GLN A 18 -41.91 -9.79 14.50
N ARG A 19 -42.61 -9.63 13.38
CA ARG A 19 -42.71 -10.70 12.35
C ARG A 19 -41.42 -10.81 11.54
N ILE A 20 -40.84 -9.69 11.13
CA ILE A 20 -39.57 -9.65 10.39
C ILE A 20 -38.45 -10.28 11.24
N GLU A 21 -38.38 -9.90 12.51
CA GLU A 21 -37.43 -10.40 13.52
C GLU A 21 -37.61 -11.90 13.81
N ARG A 22 -38.85 -12.38 13.96
CA ARG A 22 -39.11 -13.83 14.03
C ARG A 22 -38.78 -14.56 12.73
N GLN A 23 -39.00 -13.96 11.56
CA GLN A 23 -38.70 -14.57 10.26
C GLN A 23 -37.22 -14.53 9.88
N SER A 24 -36.43 -13.60 10.43
CA SER A 24 -34.96 -13.61 10.31
C SER A 24 -34.34 -14.63 11.27
N ALA A 25 -34.82 -14.71 12.52
CA ALA A 25 -34.35 -15.67 13.51
C ALA A 25 -34.68 -17.13 13.15
N THR A 26 -35.86 -17.40 12.58
CA THR A 26 -36.30 -18.77 12.20
C THR A 26 -35.89 -19.20 10.80
N ARG A 27 -35.33 -18.31 9.96
CA ARG A 27 -34.83 -18.70 8.64
C ARG A 27 -33.56 -19.53 8.78
N HIS A 28 -33.65 -20.81 8.43
CA HIS A 28 -32.49 -21.70 8.35
C HIS A 28 -31.42 -21.10 7.41
N ARG A 29 -30.33 -20.55 7.96
CA ARG A 29 -29.27 -19.91 7.17
C ARG A 29 -28.77 -20.87 6.10
N SER A 30 -28.81 -20.44 4.84
CA SER A 30 -28.23 -21.16 3.71
C SER A 30 -26.72 -21.28 3.86
N ARG A 31 -26.10 -22.26 3.18
CA ARG A 31 -24.63 -22.40 3.11
C ARG A 31 -23.96 -21.11 2.61
N TRP A 32 -24.59 -20.42 1.66
CA TRP A 32 -24.11 -19.16 1.08
C TRP A 32 -24.18 -17.98 2.04
N THR A 33 -25.26 -17.84 2.82
CA THR A 33 -25.33 -16.81 3.88
C THR A 33 -24.28 -17.05 4.94
N LYS A 34 -24.07 -18.31 5.38
CA LYS A 34 -22.98 -18.63 6.32
C LYS A 34 -21.60 -18.32 5.73
N ALA A 35 -21.38 -18.55 4.44
CA ALA A 35 -20.12 -18.20 3.78
C ALA A 35 -19.87 -16.67 3.75
N ALA A 36 -20.91 -15.86 3.56
CA ALA A 36 -20.81 -14.41 3.61
C ALA A 36 -20.62 -13.87 5.04
N ASP A 37 -21.25 -14.50 6.04
CA ASP A 37 -20.98 -14.23 7.45
C ASP A 37 -19.48 -14.47 7.75
N TRP A 38 -18.96 -15.65 7.37
CA TRP A 38 -17.56 -16.03 7.58
C TRP A 38 -16.57 -15.16 6.80
N SER A 39 -16.87 -14.74 5.56
CA SER A 39 -15.97 -13.88 4.79
C SER A 39 -15.85 -12.48 5.38
N LEU A 40 -16.93 -11.94 5.98
CA LEU A 40 -16.85 -10.70 6.76
C LEU A 40 -15.96 -10.86 8.00
N PHE A 41 -16.18 -11.90 8.81
CA PHE A 41 -15.40 -12.13 10.04
C PHE A 41 -13.92 -12.45 9.79
N LEU A 42 -13.58 -13.18 8.72
CA LEU A 42 -12.20 -13.57 8.41
C LEU A 42 -11.44 -12.50 7.61
N SER A 43 -12.12 -11.70 6.77
CA SER A 43 -11.43 -10.68 5.97
C SER A 43 -10.77 -9.59 6.81
N MET A 44 -11.32 -9.22 7.97
CA MET A 44 -10.73 -8.19 8.84
C MET A 44 -9.37 -8.60 9.44
N PRO A 45 -9.22 -9.73 10.16
CA PRO A 45 -7.92 -10.13 10.69
C PRO A 45 -6.93 -10.50 9.58
N ILE A 46 -7.38 -11.09 8.47
CA ILE A 46 -6.51 -11.37 7.31
C ILE A 46 -6.00 -10.06 6.70
N ALA A 47 -6.85 -9.04 6.53
CA ALA A 47 -6.44 -7.73 6.04
C ALA A 47 -5.41 -7.07 6.97
N LEU A 48 -5.66 -7.07 8.28
CA LEU A 48 -4.75 -6.48 9.26
C LEU A 48 -3.37 -7.16 9.20
N LEU A 49 -3.31 -8.50 9.18
CA LEU A 49 -2.06 -9.24 9.04
C LEU A 49 -1.37 -8.97 7.70
N LEU A 50 -2.12 -8.90 6.60
CA LEU A 50 -1.56 -8.61 5.27
C LEU A 50 -1.00 -7.19 5.19
N SER A 51 -1.68 -6.20 5.76
CA SER A 51 -1.24 -4.80 5.76
C SER A 51 -0.07 -4.55 6.72
N LEU A 52 0.00 -5.27 7.85
CA LEU A 52 1.19 -5.29 8.71
C LEU A 52 2.40 -5.92 8.00
N PHE A 53 2.20 -7.04 7.29
CA PHE A 53 3.24 -7.67 6.49
C PHE A 53 3.69 -6.80 5.31
N LEU A 54 2.75 -6.12 4.63
CA LEU A 54 3.08 -5.20 3.54
C LEU A 54 3.85 -3.98 4.05
N ASP A 55 3.42 -3.33 5.13
CA ASP A 55 4.18 -2.23 5.73
C ASP A 55 5.57 -2.71 6.17
N ALA A 56 5.68 -3.88 6.81
CA ALA A 56 6.96 -4.47 7.24
C ALA A 56 8.01 -4.66 6.14
N ASN A 57 7.58 -4.94 4.90
CA ASN A 57 8.47 -5.13 3.75
C ASN A 57 8.75 -3.82 2.99
N ILE A 58 8.17 -2.69 3.42
CA ILE A 58 8.37 -1.38 2.78
C ILE A 58 9.42 -0.58 3.56
N SER A 59 10.62 -0.50 3.01
CA SER A 59 11.54 0.61 3.25
C SER A 59 11.37 1.64 2.13
N ARG A 60 11.35 2.93 2.48
CA ARG A 60 11.33 4.02 1.50
C ARG A 60 12.47 4.98 1.76
N THR A 61 13.34 5.15 0.78
CA THR A 61 14.39 6.17 0.75
C THR A 61 13.88 7.37 -0.02
N SER A 62 13.68 8.50 0.66
CA SER A 62 13.41 9.79 0.03
C SER A 62 14.59 10.74 0.23
N TRP A 63 14.77 11.63 -0.74
CA TRP A 63 15.90 12.56 -0.81
C TRP A 63 15.37 13.98 -0.90
N GLU A 64 15.83 14.85 -0.02
CA GLU A 64 15.48 16.28 -0.02
C GLU A 64 16.76 17.12 -0.10
N ASN A 65 16.84 18.02 -1.07
CA ASN A 65 17.93 18.98 -1.17
C ASN A 65 17.63 20.18 -0.26
N LEU A 66 18.38 20.32 0.84
CA LEU A 66 18.18 21.40 1.82
C LEU A 66 18.83 22.71 1.38
N ALA A 67 20.02 22.63 0.78
CA ALA A 67 20.77 23.77 0.25
C ALA A 67 21.75 23.31 -0.84
N ASP A 68 22.07 24.21 -1.77
CA ASP A 68 23.23 24.06 -2.66
C ASP A 68 24.31 25.02 -2.18
N LEU A 69 25.51 24.50 -1.88
CA LEU A 69 26.69 25.30 -1.64
C LEU A 69 27.51 25.39 -2.93
N ARG A 70 28.21 26.49 -3.12
CA ARG A 70 29.24 26.65 -4.16
C ARG A 70 30.60 26.71 -3.50
N LEU A 71 31.55 25.93 -4.02
CA LEU A 71 32.94 25.93 -3.60
C LEU A 71 33.80 26.58 -4.67
N GLY A 72 34.69 27.47 -4.26
CA GLY A 72 35.59 28.18 -5.15
C GLY A 72 36.81 28.74 -4.43
N ARG A 73 37.53 29.60 -5.15
CA ARG A 73 38.65 30.41 -4.68
C ARG A 73 38.56 31.75 -5.39
N GLU A 74 38.91 32.84 -4.73
CA GLU A 74 38.95 34.13 -5.44
C GLU A 74 40.07 34.14 -6.49
N ASP A 75 41.23 33.56 -6.15
CA ASP A 75 42.39 33.54 -7.04
C ASP A 75 43.19 32.22 -6.99
N ARG A 76 44.09 32.02 -7.94
CA ARG A 76 44.96 30.82 -7.99
C ARG A 76 46.05 30.84 -6.91
N GLY A 77 45.64 30.50 -5.69
CA GLY A 77 46.52 30.42 -4.51
C GLY A 77 45.83 30.83 -3.21
N THR A 78 44.63 31.43 -3.28
CA THR A 78 43.83 31.74 -2.08
C THR A 78 43.32 30.44 -1.43
N PRO A 79 42.91 30.49 -0.15
CA PRO A 79 42.15 29.41 0.48
C PRO A 79 40.89 29.06 -0.32
N LEU A 80 40.37 27.86 -0.06
CA LEU A 80 39.03 27.46 -0.49
C LEU A 80 37.98 28.25 0.29
N GLU A 81 36.98 28.74 -0.42
CA GLU A 81 35.82 29.43 0.16
C GLU A 81 34.52 28.77 -0.30
N ALA A 82 33.46 28.93 0.50
CA ALA A 82 32.14 28.39 0.21
C ALA A 82 31.05 29.46 0.35
N THR A 83 30.02 29.37 -0.48
CA THR A 83 28.84 30.27 -0.42
C THR A 83 27.56 29.45 -0.51
N ILE A 84 26.66 29.64 0.46
CA ILE A 84 25.37 28.94 0.55
C ILE A 84 24.33 29.62 -0.34
N LEU A 85 23.70 28.86 -1.24
CA LEU A 85 22.61 29.31 -2.09
C LEU A 85 21.28 28.68 -1.66
N ARG A 86 20.27 29.54 -1.50
CA ARG A 86 18.91 29.17 -1.06
C ARG A 86 17.80 29.49 -2.09
N LYS A 87 18.14 30.05 -3.25
CA LYS A 87 17.20 30.40 -4.33
C LYS A 87 17.87 30.30 -5.70
N ASP A 88 17.19 29.67 -6.67
CA ASP A 88 17.60 29.49 -8.07
C ASP A 88 19.12 29.35 -8.29
N PRO A 89 19.73 28.20 -7.95
CA PRO A 89 21.18 27.96 -8.09
C PRO A 89 21.68 28.05 -9.53
N ASN A 90 20.78 28.02 -10.52
CA ASN A 90 21.07 28.21 -11.94
C ASN A 90 20.99 29.67 -12.41
N ARG A 91 20.56 30.62 -11.55
CA ARG A 91 20.43 32.05 -11.89
C ARG A 91 21.33 32.97 -11.07
N THR A 92 21.81 32.55 -9.91
CA THR A 92 22.82 33.31 -9.17
C THR A 92 24.18 33.23 -9.90
N PRO A 93 24.87 34.36 -10.16
CA PRO A 93 26.24 34.33 -10.70
C PRO A 93 27.20 33.72 -9.67
N TRP A 94 28.36 33.22 -10.11
CA TRP A 94 29.39 32.74 -9.19
C TRP A 94 30.03 33.92 -8.46
N SER A 95 30.30 33.74 -7.16
CA SER A 95 30.87 34.73 -6.24
C SER A 95 32.40 34.71 -6.19
N PHE A 96 33.04 33.88 -7.01
CA PHE A 96 34.47 33.57 -6.94
C PHE A 96 35.12 33.70 -8.31
N GLY A 97 36.31 34.30 -8.38
CA GLY A 97 37.13 34.35 -9.61
C GLY A 97 37.50 32.97 -10.18
N SER A 98 37.64 31.95 -9.32
CA SER A 98 37.88 30.56 -9.71
C SER A 98 36.84 29.61 -9.09
N PRO A 99 35.74 29.30 -9.79
CA PRO A 99 34.72 28.36 -9.32
C PRO A 99 35.18 26.91 -9.54
N LEU A 100 34.96 26.02 -8.54
CA LEU A 100 35.50 24.64 -8.56
C LEU A 100 34.42 23.55 -8.52
N ALA A 101 33.44 23.67 -7.64
CA ALA A 101 32.40 22.64 -7.46
C ALA A 101 31.08 23.23 -6.95
N THR A 102 29.96 22.57 -7.26
CA THR A 102 28.72 22.70 -6.46
C THR A 102 28.66 21.55 -5.45
N VAL A 103 28.10 21.78 -4.27
CA VAL A 103 27.98 20.77 -3.21
C VAL A 103 26.55 20.79 -2.70
N GLN A 104 25.80 19.72 -2.95
CA GLN A 104 24.40 19.62 -2.53
C GLN A 104 24.33 19.06 -1.12
N LEU A 105 23.79 19.84 -0.18
CA LEU A 105 23.44 19.38 1.16
C LEU A 105 22.12 18.63 1.07
N ARG A 106 22.17 17.29 1.09
CA ARG A 106 20.99 16.43 0.98
C ARG A 106 20.65 15.75 2.30
N GLN A 107 19.36 15.69 2.60
CA GLN A 107 18.81 14.82 3.64
C GLN A 107 18.27 13.55 3.00
N GLU A 108 18.90 12.41 3.29
CA GLU A 108 18.27 11.12 3.09
C GLU A 108 17.32 10.86 4.26
N THR A 109 16.09 10.42 3.95
CA THR A 109 15.12 9.96 4.95
C THR A 109 14.75 8.53 4.61
N ILE A 110 14.95 7.62 5.57
CA ILE A 110 14.58 6.21 5.44
C ILE A 110 13.33 5.97 6.30
N GLU A 111 12.15 5.88 5.67
CA GLU A 111 10.95 5.37 6.33
C GLU A 111 11.09 3.86 6.53
N HIS A 112 10.88 3.38 7.76
CA HIS A 112 10.84 1.95 8.06
C HIS A 112 9.41 1.42 8.31
N GLY A 113 9.19 0.21 7.81
CA GLY A 113 8.03 -0.62 8.07
C GLY A 113 7.97 -1.28 9.45
N TRP A 114 6.83 -1.88 9.76
CA TRP A 114 6.59 -2.72 10.95
C TRP A 114 7.67 -3.81 11.14
N PRO A 115 8.13 -4.14 12.37
CA PRO A 115 7.75 -3.60 13.68
C PRO A 115 8.40 -2.24 14.00
N PHE A 116 9.23 -1.72 13.11
CA PHE A 116 9.82 -0.38 13.22
C PHE A 116 8.88 0.72 12.70
N SER A 117 7.64 0.36 12.33
CA SER A 117 6.54 1.26 11.96
C SER A 117 6.29 2.25 13.09
N GLY A 118 6.65 3.50 12.86
CA GLY A 118 6.80 4.46 13.93
C GLY A 118 8.16 5.14 13.90
N TRP A 119 9.13 4.66 13.14
CA TRP A 119 10.42 5.31 12.94
C TRP A 119 10.67 5.65 11.47
N THR A 120 11.05 6.91 11.24
CA THR A 120 12.06 7.21 10.22
C THR A 120 13.44 7.07 10.87
N THR A 121 14.45 6.64 10.12
CA THR A 121 15.84 7.03 10.45
C THR A 121 16.29 8.10 9.48
N LEU A 122 16.73 9.20 10.04
CA LEU A 122 17.46 10.26 9.36
C LEU A 122 18.95 9.92 9.57
N PRO A 123 19.65 9.30 8.59
CA PRO A 123 21.12 9.32 8.56
C PRO A 123 21.66 10.76 8.60
N PRO A 124 22.97 10.95 8.83
CA PRO A 124 23.59 12.26 8.66
C PRO A 124 23.32 12.84 7.27
N LEU A 125 23.30 14.16 7.20
CA LEU A 125 23.20 14.88 5.92
C LEU A 125 24.39 14.49 5.03
N GLN A 126 24.17 14.39 3.72
CA GLN A 126 25.21 14.09 2.74
C GLN A 126 25.66 15.39 2.06
N LEU A 127 26.97 15.50 1.79
CA LEU A 127 27.59 16.65 1.14
C LEU A 127 28.09 16.25 -0.24
N LEU A 128 27.15 16.11 -1.18
CA LEU A 128 27.42 15.61 -2.53
C LEU A 128 28.06 16.70 -3.40
N ALA A 129 29.39 16.69 -3.45
CA ALA A 129 30.18 17.51 -4.34
C ALA A 129 30.10 17.01 -5.80
N VAL A 130 29.91 17.97 -6.70
CA VAL A 130 29.89 17.82 -8.16
C VAL A 130 30.91 18.83 -8.70
N PRO A 131 32.08 18.39 -9.19
CA PRO A 131 33.10 19.29 -9.70
C PRO A 131 32.69 19.84 -11.07
N LEU A 132 32.97 21.12 -11.34
CA LEU A 132 32.62 21.76 -12.60
C LEU A 132 33.36 21.18 -13.82
N VAL A 133 34.53 20.58 -13.58
CA VAL A 133 35.37 19.97 -14.62
C VAL A 133 34.84 18.60 -15.06
N ASP A 134 34.14 17.88 -14.17
CA ASP A 134 33.44 16.62 -14.51
C ASP A 134 32.12 16.50 -13.73
N PRO A 135 30.99 16.96 -14.29
CA PRO A 135 29.70 16.89 -13.63
C PRO A 135 29.11 15.47 -13.55
N SER A 136 29.77 14.44 -14.10
CA SER A 136 29.37 13.04 -13.94
C SER A 136 29.86 12.43 -12.62
N VAL A 137 30.94 12.97 -12.06
CA VAL A 137 31.54 12.50 -10.81
C VAL A 137 30.85 13.14 -9.61
N THR A 138 30.19 12.31 -8.79
CA THR A 138 29.59 12.75 -7.52
C THR A 138 30.36 12.18 -6.34
N ILE A 139 30.83 13.04 -5.43
CA ILE A 139 31.60 12.65 -4.23
C ILE A 139 30.86 13.16 -2.99
N ASP A 140 30.37 12.24 -2.15
CA ASP A 140 29.96 12.62 -0.79
C ASP A 140 31.20 12.93 0.04
N LEU A 141 31.34 14.19 0.46
CA LEU A 141 32.47 14.67 1.25
C LEU A 141 32.43 14.18 2.70
N ALA A 142 31.26 13.76 3.20
CA ALA A 142 31.11 13.20 4.54
C ALA A 142 31.46 11.69 4.63
N ALA A 143 31.61 11.02 3.48
CA ALA A 143 31.89 9.58 3.43
C ALA A 143 33.35 9.26 3.84
N PRO A 144 33.62 8.13 4.53
CA PRO A 144 34.99 7.74 4.89
C PRO A 144 35.89 7.42 3.68
N SER A 145 35.31 7.25 2.48
CA SER A 145 36.03 7.09 1.21
C SER A 145 36.34 8.42 0.51
N ALA A 146 35.85 9.57 1.01
CA ALA A 146 36.00 10.88 0.38
C ALA A 146 37.47 11.22 0.10
N ALA A 147 38.35 11.09 1.09
CA ALA A 147 39.77 11.44 0.94
C ALA A 147 40.45 10.71 -0.24
N ALA A 148 40.15 9.43 -0.46
CA ALA A 148 40.68 8.67 -1.59
C ALA A 148 40.09 9.15 -2.93
N ARG A 149 38.77 9.42 -2.99
CA ARG A 149 38.08 9.90 -4.20
C ARG A 149 38.45 11.34 -4.58
N LEU A 150 38.79 12.17 -3.59
CA LEU A 150 39.30 13.53 -3.82
C LEU A 150 40.76 13.49 -4.31
N ALA A 151 41.56 12.53 -3.83
CA ALA A 151 42.91 12.31 -4.34
C ALA A 151 42.91 11.83 -5.81
N THR A 152 42.02 10.91 -6.20
CA THR A 152 41.88 10.51 -7.62
C THR A 152 41.40 11.68 -8.47
N LEU A 153 40.34 12.38 -8.06
CA LEU A 153 39.82 13.57 -8.77
C LEU A 153 40.92 14.62 -8.99
N ARG A 154 41.74 14.90 -7.96
CA ARG A 154 42.87 15.83 -8.05
C ARG A 154 43.93 15.36 -9.06
N SER A 155 44.20 14.06 -9.13
CA SER A 155 45.15 13.50 -10.10
C SER A 155 44.62 13.46 -11.54
N GLU A 156 43.30 13.33 -11.73
CA GLU A 156 42.65 13.21 -13.04
C GLU A 156 42.29 14.58 -13.65
N THR A 157 41.87 15.54 -12.82
CA THR A 157 41.34 16.85 -13.26
C THR A 157 42.20 18.05 -12.85
N GLY A 158 43.19 17.86 -11.97
CA GLY A 158 43.96 18.94 -11.35
C GLY A 158 43.19 19.78 -10.31
N VAL A 159 41.89 19.50 -10.08
CA VAL A 159 41.06 20.27 -9.14
C VAL A 159 41.36 19.84 -7.71
N ASP A 160 41.90 20.77 -6.91
CA ASP A 160 42.24 20.49 -5.52
C ASP A 160 41.13 20.91 -4.54
N LEU A 161 40.41 19.90 -4.04
CA LEU A 161 39.32 19.99 -3.07
C LEU A 161 39.72 19.48 -1.67
N THR A 162 41.01 19.24 -1.37
CA THR A 162 41.42 18.89 0.00
C THR A 162 41.13 20.05 0.95
N GLY A 163 40.48 19.78 2.09
CA GLY A 163 39.98 20.81 3.01
C GLY A 163 38.58 21.35 2.67
N ALA A 164 37.95 20.91 1.58
CA ALA A 164 36.61 21.35 1.22
C ALA A 164 35.57 21.04 2.32
N LEU A 165 35.65 19.88 2.98
CA LEU A 165 34.76 19.51 4.07
C LEU A 165 34.85 20.51 5.24
N ASP A 166 36.06 20.91 5.62
CA ASP A 166 36.29 21.80 6.76
C ASP A 166 35.74 23.22 6.47
N VAL A 167 35.96 23.73 5.25
CA VAL A 167 35.39 25.00 4.79
C VAL A 167 33.86 24.95 4.72
N LEU A 168 33.29 23.85 4.24
CA LEU A 168 31.84 23.66 4.23
C LEU A 168 31.29 23.64 5.66
N LEU A 169 31.88 22.87 6.58
CA LEU A 169 31.47 22.85 7.99
C LEU A 169 31.53 24.24 8.61
N LEU A 170 32.63 24.98 8.46
CA LEU A 170 32.76 26.36 8.97
C LEU A 170 31.71 27.31 8.39
N THR A 171 31.36 27.21 7.11
CA THR A 171 30.29 28.03 6.52
C THR A 171 28.88 27.61 6.96
N LEU A 172 28.68 26.33 7.30
CA LEU A 172 27.42 25.81 7.87
C LEU A 172 27.29 26.15 9.37
N GLU A 173 28.39 26.34 10.11
CA GLU A 173 28.41 26.90 11.48
C GLU A 173 28.20 28.41 11.50
N ALA A 174 28.72 29.13 10.50
CA ALA A 174 28.50 30.57 10.33
C ALA A 174 27.08 30.90 9.87
N ASP A 175 26.39 29.98 9.18
CA ASP A 175 24.97 30.11 8.88
C ASP A 175 24.11 29.92 10.13
N ARG A 176 23.08 30.75 10.30
CA ARG A 176 22.38 30.96 11.57
C ARG A 176 21.36 29.86 11.92
N GLN A 177 21.44 28.69 11.28
CA GLN A 177 20.54 27.55 11.53
C GLN A 177 21.18 26.55 12.49
N GLN A 178 20.73 26.59 13.74
CA GLN A 178 21.16 25.67 14.80
C GLN A 178 20.94 24.21 14.38
N GLY A 179 21.97 23.39 14.59
CA GLY A 179 21.91 21.94 14.42
C GLY A 179 22.31 21.38 13.05
N TRP A 180 22.73 22.19 12.06
CA TRP A 180 23.20 21.66 10.76
C TRP A 180 24.45 20.77 10.91
N VAL A 181 25.49 21.25 11.60
CA VAL A 181 26.72 20.46 11.86
C VAL A 181 26.48 19.33 12.87
N GLU A 182 25.58 19.51 13.84
CA GLU A 182 25.14 18.43 14.74
C GLU A 182 24.45 17.30 13.96
N ASN A 183 23.65 17.61 12.94
CA ASN A 183 23.02 16.59 12.08
C ASN A 183 23.99 15.97 11.05
N LEU A 184 25.04 16.68 10.61
CA LEU A 184 26.12 16.11 9.79
C LEU A 184 26.99 15.11 10.59
N THR A 185 27.22 15.40 11.87
CA THR A 185 28.05 14.56 12.75
C THR A 185 27.26 13.49 13.51
N SER A 186 25.95 13.68 13.70
CA SER A 186 25.06 12.71 14.34
C SER A 186 24.87 11.45 13.48
N ARG A 187 25.10 10.29 14.07
CA ARG A 187 25.18 9.04 13.33
C ARG A 187 23.84 8.55 12.77
N LYS A 188 22.74 8.83 13.48
CA LYS A 188 21.32 8.70 13.07
C LYS A 188 20.44 9.49 14.04
N THR A 189 19.48 10.28 13.54
CA THR A 189 18.31 10.72 14.34
C THR A 189 17.05 9.96 13.92
N ARG A 190 16.02 9.96 14.76
CA ARG A 190 14.94 8.96 14.73
C ARG A 190 13.64 9.54 15.28
N THR A 191 12.63 9.75 14.43
CA THR A 191 11.39 10.46 14.81
C THR A 191 10.14 9.59 14.65
N SER A 192 9.03 10.00 15.27
CA SER A 192 7.81 9.18 15.42
C SER A 192 6.84 9.29 14.23
N ARG A 193 6.76 8.25 13.38
CA ARG A 193 5.79 8.13 12.27
C ARG A 193 4.35 7.93 12.80
N ALA A 194 3.38 8.58 12.16
CA ALA A 194 1.96 8.45 12.52
C ALA A 194 1.33 7.14 12.00
N TRP A 195 0.54 6.47 12.85
CA TRP A 195 -0.15 5.20 12.54
C TRP A 195 -1.35 5.33 11.57
N SER A 196 -1.68 6.55 11.13
CA SER A 196 -2.80 6.79 10.20
C SER A 196 -2.62 6.08 8.86
N ALA A 197 -1.39 5.99 8.35
CA ALA A 197 -1.09 5.33 7.08
C ALA A 197 -1.34 3.82 7.11
N THR A 198 -0.92 3.12 8.18
CA THR A 198 -1.10 1.67 8.31
C THR A 198 -2.54 1.28 8.63
N LEU A 199 -3.29 2.13 9.34
CA LEU A 199 -4.73 1.98 9.51
C LEU A 199 -5.48 2.19 8.18
N ALA A 200 -5.09 3.18 7.37
CA ALA A 200 -5.71 3.43 6.07
C ALA A 200 -5.49 2.25 5.09
N THR A 201 -4.29 1.68 5.03
CA THR A 201 -4.03 0.48 4.21
C THR A 201 -4.80 -0.73 4.72
N ALA A 202 -4.85 -0.98 6.04
CA ALA A 202 -5.65 -2.07 6.62
C ALA A 202 -7.14 -1.98 6.25
N VAL A 203 -7.74 -0.79 6.31
CA VAL A 203 -9.14 -0.57 5.92
C VAL A 203 -9.34 -0.80 4.42
N ALA A 204 -8.45 -0.30 3.56
CA ALA A 204 -8.53 -0.50 2.12
C ALA A 204 -8.38 -1.98 1.71
N THR A 205 -7.40 -2.68 2.28
CA THR A 205 -7.18 -4.12 2.08
C THR A 205 -8.37 -4.94 2.57
N TRP A 206 -9.00 -4.56 3.69
CA TRP A 206 -10.22 -5.21 4.19
C TRP A 206 -11.40 -5.08 3.22
N PHE A 207 -11.69 -3.87 2.73
CA PHE A 207 -12.76 -3.66 1.75
C PHE A 207 -12.51 -4.45 0.45
N LEU A 208 -11.27 -4.53 -0.03
CA LEU A 208 -10.92 -5.32 -1.21
C LEU A 208 -11.09 -6.84 -0.98
N LEU A 209 -10.66 -7.37 0.17
CA LEU A 209 -10.85 -8.79 0.52
C LEU A 209 -12.33 -9.14 0.73
N PHE A 210 -13.12 -8.24 1.33
CA PHE A 210 -14.56 -8.42 1.46
C PHE A 210 -15.27 -8.37 0.10
N LEU A 211 -14.96 -7.41 -0.77
CA LEU A 211 -15.60 -7.27 -2.07
C LEU A 211 -15.25 -8.41 -3.03
N THR A 212 -13.99 -8.85 -3.06
CA THR A 212 -13.57 -10.02 -3.85
C THR A 212 -14.19 -11.32 -3.35
N SER A 213 -14.22 -11.56 -2.02
CA SER A 213 -14.89 -12.75 -1.47
C SER A 213 -16.41 -12.72 -1.71
N ALA A 214 -17.06 -11.56 -1.63
CA ALA A 214 -18.48 -11.40 -1.97
C ALA A 214 -18.76 -11.71 -3.45
N LEU A 215 -17.87 -11.30 -4.37
CA LEU A 215 -17.96 -11.65 -5.79
C LEU A 215 -17.80 -13.16 -6.03
N LEU A 216 -16.82 -13.81 -5.38
CA LEU A 216 -16.61 -15.26 -5.45
C LEU A 216 -17.81 -16.06 -4.88
N ILE A 217 -18.41 -15.56 -3.79
CA ILE A 217 -19.64 -16.15 -3.22
C ILE A 217 -20.83 -15.97 -4.19
N ARG A 218 -20.93 -14.84 -4.88
CA ARG A 218 -21.97 -14.60 -5.91
C ARG A 218 -21.77 -15.45 -7.16
N SER A 219 -20.55 -15.62 -7.67
CA SER A 219 -20.28 -16.48 -8.82
C SER A 219 -20.54 -17.96 -8.49
N GLY A 220 -20.14 -18.41 -7.30
CA GLY A 220 -20.47 -19.75 -6.78
C GLY A 220 -21.97 -20.02 -6.68
N GLN A 221 -22.76 -19.05 -6.18
CA GLN A 221 -24.23 -19.12 -6.20
C GLN A 221 -24.78 -19.26 -7.62
N GLY A 222 -24.30 -18.44 -8.56
CA GLY A 222 -24.71 -18.47 -9.96
C GLY A 222 -24.42 -19.80 -10.64
N LEU A 223 -23.19 -20.32 -10.49
CA LEU A 223 -22.78 -21.62 -11.02
C LEU A 223 -23.61 -22.77 -10.43
N HIS A 224 -23.89 -22.76 -9.12
CA HIS A 224 -24.76 -23.75 -8.48
C HIS A 224 -26.20 -23.68 -9.00
N PHE A 225 -26.75 -22.48 -9.21
CA PHE A 225 -28.08 -22.30 -9.80
C PHE A 225 -28.15 -22.78 -11.25
N LEU A 226 -27.15 -22.46 -12.07
CA LEU A 226 -27.04 -22.93 -13.46
C LEU A 226 -26.90 -24.46 -13.52
N ALA A 227 -26.04 -25.06 -12.70
CA ALA A 227 -25.83 -26.52 -12.67
C ALA A 227 -27.09 -27.27 -12.22
N THR A 228 -27.77 -26.81 -11.16
CA THR A 228 -29.03 -27.41 -10.69
C THR A 228 -30.17 -27.18 -11.68
N GLY A 229 -30.27 -26.00 -12.28
CA GLY A 229 -31.22 -25.68 -13.35
C GLY A 229 -31.02 -26.56 -14.59
N TRP A 230 -29.78 -26.74 -15.04
CA TRP A 230 -29.46 -27.59 -16.20
C TRP A 230 -29.68 -29.07 -15.91
N ARG A 231 -29.35 -29.55 -14.69
CA ARG A 231 -29.72 -30.90 -14.24
C ARG A 231 -31.24 -31.09 -14.24
N ARG A 232 -32.01 -30.13 -13.74
CA ARG A 232 -33.49 -30.17 -13.76
C ARG A 232 -34.04 -30.16 -15.18
N ARG A 233 -33.50 -29.33 -16.10
CA ARG A 233 -33.86 -29.34 -17.53
C ARG A 233 -33.59 -30.69 -18.18
N ARG A 234 -32.42 -31.32 -17.95
CA ARG A 234 -32.09 -32.65 -18.48
C ARG A 234 -33.01 -33.76 -17.94
N VAL A 235 -33.36 -33.73 -16.64
CA VAL A 235 -34.32 -34.67 -16.04
C VAL A 235 -35.72 -34.50 -16.65
N ILE A 236 -36.23 -33.27 -16.75
CA ILE A 236 -37.53 -32.98 -17.37
C ILE A 236 -37.54 -33.36 -18.86
N GLY A 237 -36.44 -33.14 -19.58
CA GLY A 237 -36.30 -33.52 -20.99
C GLY A 237 -36.42 -35.03 -21.20
N LYS A 238 -35.68 -35.85 -20.43
CA LYS A 238 -35.81 -37.32 -20.48
C LYS A 238 -37.24 -37.78 -20.17
N LEU A 239 -37.89 -37.17 -19.17
CA LEU A 239 -39.26 -37.52 -18.76
C LEU A 239 -40.33 -37.09 -19.78
N LYS A 240 -40.14 -35.97 -20.50
CA LYS A 240 -40.97 -35.61 -21.66
C LYS A 240 -40.81 -36.62 -22.81
N ALA A 241 -39.62 -37.19 -22.98
CA ALA A 241 -39.33 -38.24 -23.95
C ALA A 241 -39.69 -39.65 -23.46
N GLY A 242 -40.51 -39.78 -22.39
CA GLY A 242 -40.96 -41.06 -21.84
C GLY A 242 -39.91 -41.86 -21.05
N ARG A 243 -38.66 -41.41 -20.93
CA ARG A 243 -37.54 -42.23 -20.41
C ARG A 243 -37.18 -41.93 -18.97
N CYS A 244 -36.74 -42.97 -18.24
CA CYS A 244 -36.26 -42.85 -16.88
C CYS A 244 -35.00 -41.96 -16.82
N PRO A 245 -34.94 -40.95 -15.93
CA PRO A 245 -33.82 -40.01 -15.91
C PRO A 245 -32.48 -40.65 -15.52
N PHE A 246 -32.51 -41.79 -14.81
CA PHE A 246 -31.33 -42.48 -14.29
C PHE A 246 -30.79 -43.57 -15.22
N CYS A 247 -31.61 -44.58 -15.57
CA CYS A 247 -31.21 -45.74 -16.37
C CYS A 247 -31.62 -45.68 -17.85
N ASN A 248 -32.27 -44.61 -18.31
CA ASN A 248 -32.86 -44.46 -19.66
C ASN A 248 -33.99 -45.44 -20.04
N TYR A 249 -34.33 -46.43 -19.21
CA TYR A 249 -35.46 -47.36 -19.40
C TYR A 249 -36.74 -46.63 -19.84
N ASP A 250 -37.47 -47.20 -20.80
CA ASP A 250 -38.68 -46.57 -21.34
C ASP A 250 -39.87 -46.73 -20.40
N LEU A 251 -40.57 -45.63 -20.15
CA LEU A 251 -41.75 -45.53 -19.30
C LEU A 251 -42.97 -45.03 -20.11
N SER A 252 -42.87 -44.98 -21.44
CA SER A 252 -43.93 -44.57 -22.36
C SER A 252 -45.29 -45.24 -22.10
N GLY A 253 -45.29 -46.53 -21.74
CA GLY A 253 -46.49 -47.29 -21.38
C GLY A 253 -47.04 -47.07 -19.96
N VAL A 254 -46.33 -46.35 -19.08
CA VAL A 254 -46.69 -46.22 -17.66
C VAL A 254 -47.19 -44.81 -17.34
N ARG A 255 -48.46 -44.69 -16.93
CA ARG A 255 -49.03 -43.41 -16.50
C ARG A 255 -48.49 -43.00 -15.12
N TYR A 256 -47.72 -41.92 -15.07
CA TYR A 256 -47.19 -41.26 -13.85
C TYR A 256 -46.38 -42.15 -12.87
N PRO A 257 -45.29 -42.81 -13.31
CA PRO A 257 -44.46 -43.65 -12.45
C PRO A 257 -43.75 -42.83 -11.35
N LYS A 258 -44.10 -43.08 -10.09
CA LYS A 258 -43.43 -42.49 -8.91
C LYS A 258 -42.02 -43.07 -8.69
N LYS A 259 -41.80 -44.32 -9.07
CA LYS A 259 -40.52 -45.03 -9.12
C LYS A 259 -40.33 -45.66 -10.50
N CYS A 260 -39.08 -45.88 -10.90
CA CYS A 260 -38.75 -46.74 -12.03
C CYS A 260 -38.91 -48.21 -11.63
N SER A 261 -39.49 -49.03 -12.50
CA SER A 261 -39.61 -50.49 -12.33
C SER A 261 -38.26 -51.19 -12.30
N GLU A 262 -37.41 -50.89 -13.29
CA GLU A 262 -36.09 -51.53 -13.48
C GLU A 262 -35.08 -51.12 -12.39
N CYS A 263 -34.76 -49.82 -12.28
CA CYS A 263 -33.71 -49.36 -11.34
C CYS A 263 -34.21 -49.05 -9.92
N GLY A 264 -35.51 -49.23 -9.62
CA GLY A 264 -36.14 -48.96 -8.32
C GLY A 264 -36.16 -47.48 -7.85
N ARG A 265 -35.39 -46.59 -8.48
CA ARG A 265 -35.19 -45.20 -8.06
C ARG A 265 -36.48 -44.38 -8.18
N LYS A 266 -36.73 -43.54 -7.17
CA LYS A 266 -37.83 -42.58 -7.15
C LYS A 266 -37.63 -41.52 -8.24
N ILE A 267 -38.66 -41.31 -9.05
CA ILE A 267 -38.64 -40.36 -10.18
C ILE A 267 -39.27 -39.03 -9.76
N TRP A 268 -40.36 -39.08 -8.98
CA TRP A 268 -41.14 -37.91 -8.56
C TRP A 268 -41.54 -37.96 -7.09
N GLY A 269 -41.58 -36.77 -6.47
CA GLY A 269 -42.07 -36.50 -5.11
C GLY A 269 -41.05 -36.66 -4.01
#